data_AF-A0A7W1EZ84-F1
#
_entry.id   AF-A0A7W1EZ84-F1
#
_cell.length_a   1.000
_cell.length_b   1.000
_cell.length_c   1.000
_cell.angle_alpha   90.00
_cell.angle_beta   90.00
_cell.angle_gamma   90.00
#
_symmetry.space_group_name_H-M   'P 1'
#
loop_
_entity.id
_entity.type
_entity.pdbx_description
1 polymer ?
#
loop_
_entity_poly.entity_id
_entity_poly.type
_entity_poly.pdbx_seq_one_letter_code
_entity_poly.pdbx_strand_id
1 'polypeptide(L)'
;YMTVVEVMDGFSKGWGFSYGDEIANVLGASLAISQHAFWNEQRIQLKFSYSQSGLAKYNPELLGESFTTQILKDYNSQTYWLSVNPSAFVKKENKFPKWLNVAFGYSAYGMLAGSFNNFTVQDPDGNVFKFERERRFYFSLDVDLTRIKVRSKVLKKVFSVIGILKFPAPAIQFSKKGTKFYYLYY
;
A
#
# COMPACT_ATOMS: atom_id res chain seq x y z
N TYR A 1 11.21 4.06 -13.93
CA TYR A 1 10.81 5.40 -13.43
C TYR A 1 11.20 5.54 -11.95
N MET A 2 10.78 4.63 -11.05
CA MET A 2 11.28 4.62 -9.65
C MET A 2 12.80 4.40 -9.53
N THR A 3 13.41 3.64 -10.45
CA THR A 3 14.87 3.47 -10.53
C THR A 3 15.64 4.79 -10.69
N VAL A 4 15.02 5.81 -11.32
CA VAL A 4 15.66 7.14 -11.45
C VAL A 4 15.56 7.92 -10.13
N VAL A 5 14.46 7.76 -9.39
CA VAL A 5 14.32 8.33 -8.04
C VAL A 5 15.28 7.65 -7.07
N GLU A 6 15.49 6.34 -7.19
CA GLU A 6 16.45 5.57 -6.37
C GLU A 6 17.91 5.87 -6.70
N VAL A 7 18.23 6.15 -7.96
CA VAL A 7 19.57 6.68 -8.33
C VAL A 7 19.77 8.07 -7.73
N MET A 8 18.73 8.91 -7.67
CA MET A 8 18.81 10.22 -7.03
C MET A 8 18.86 10.15 -5.49
N ASP A 9 18.11 9.23 -4.87
CA ASP A 9 18.14 8.98 -3.42
C ASP A 9 19.44 8.28 -2.97
N GLY A 10 20.08 7.50 -3.86
CA GLY A 10 21.42 6.96 -3.66
C GLY A 10 22.51 8.04 -3.43
N PHE A 11 22.27 9.29 -3.84
CA PHE A 11 23.14 10.44 -3.55
C PHE A 11 22.65 11.30 -2.36
N SER A 12 21.49 11.01 -1.79
CA SER A 12 20.90 11.76 -0.67
C SER A 12 21.21 11.07 0.66
N LYS A 13 22.05 11.70 1.49
CA LYS A 13 22.64 11.13 2.73
C LYS A 13 21.66 10.70 3.85
N GLY A 14 20.35 10.75 3.64
CA GLY A 14 19.34 10.38 4.65
C GLY A 14 18.66 9.02 4.44
N TRP A 15 18.54 8.57 3.20
CA TRP A 15 17.84 7.33 2.81
C TRP A 15 18.71 6.62 1.76
N GLY A 16 19.81 6.00 2.20
CA GLY A 16 20.72 5.30 1.29
C GLY A 16 19.98 4.25 0.45
N PHE A 17 20.45 4.03 -0.78
CA PHE A 17 19.99 3.00 -1.73
C PHE A 17 19.47 1.74 -1.01
N SER A 18 18.15 1.62 -0.93
CA SER A 18 17.51 0.48 -0.28
C SER A 18 17.47 -0.66 -1.28
N TYR A 19 18.30 -1.67 -1.06
CA TYR A 19 18.18 -2.95 -1.78
C TYR A 19 16.73 -3.48 -1.74
N GLY A 20 15.94 -3.14 -0.71
CA GLY A 20 14.54 -3.51 -0.61
C GLY A 20 13.65 -2.83 -1.66
N ASP A 21 13.93 -1.59 -2.02
CA ASP A 21 13.10 -0.79 -2.92
C ASP A 21 13.34 -1.23 -4.38
N GLU A 22 14.60 -1.49 -4.74
CA GLU A 22 14.96 -2.06 -6.04
C GLU A 22 14.41 -3.50 -6.17
N ILE A 23 14.48 -4.33 -5.11
CA ILE A 23 13.85 -5.65 -5.11
C ILE A 23 12.33 -5.53 -5.29
N ALA A 24 11.67 -4.57 -4.63
CA ALA A 24 10.24 -4.34 -4.80
C ALA A 24 9.87 -3.91 -6.23
N ASN A 25 10.69 -3.07 -6.85
CA ASN A 25 10.54 -2.67 -8.26
C ASN A 25 10.66 -3.87 -9.19
N VAL A 26 11.71 -4.66 -9.04
CA VAL A 26 11.95 -5.86 -9.85
C VAL A 26 10.82 -6.86 -9.65
N LEU A 27 10.37 -7.10 -8.41
CA LEU A 27 9.25 -8.00 -8.12
C LEU A 27 7.94 -7.50 -8.73
N GLY A 28 7.64 -6.21 -8.62
CA GLY A 28 6.44 -5.62 -9.21
C GLY A 28 6.41 -5.73 -10.73
N ALA A 29 7.53 -5.40 -11.39
CA ALA A 29 7.69 -5.55 -12.84
C ALA A 29 7.60 -7.02 -13.27
N SER A 30 8.29 -7.91 -12.56
CA SER A 30 8.28 -9.35 -12.83
C SER A 30 6.88 -9.93 -12.71
N LEU A 31 6.13 -9.55 -11.66
CA LEU A 31 4.74 -9.96 -11.46
C LEU A 31 3.83 -9.50 -12.62
N ALA A 32 3.99 -8.26 -13.10
CA ALA A 32 3.20 -7.77 -14.22
C ALA A 32 3.53 -8.51 -15.53
N ILE A 33 4.83 -8.70 -15.81
CA ILE A 33 5.32 -9.37 -17.02
C ILE A 33 4.92 -10.84 -17.03
N SER A 34 5.11 -11.57 -15.92
CA SER A 34 4.78 -12.98 -15.83
C SER A 34 3.29 -13.23 -16.07
N GLN A 35 2.42 -12.37 -15.53
CA GLN A 35 0.99 -12.48 -15.75
C GLN A 35 0.60 -12.31 -17.23
N HIS A 36 1.24 -11.38 -17.93
CA HIS A 36 1.02 -11.23 -19.37
C HIS A 36 1.55 -12.44 -20.14
N ALA A 37 2.74 -12.94 -19.80
CA ALA A 37 3.35 -14.10 -20.47
C ALA A 37 2.53 -15.40 -20.29
N PHE A 38 2.00 -15.67 -19.09
CA PHE A 38 1.31 -16.92 -18.80
C PHE A 38 -0.21 -16.85 -19.01
N TRP A 39 -0.84 -15.69 -18.81
CA TRP A 39 -2.31 -15.57 -18.84
C TRP A 39 -2.83 -14.57 -19.86
N ASN A 40 -1.97 -13.77 -20.48
CA ASN A 40 -2.35 -12.67 -21.38
C ASN A 40 -3.38 -11.70 -20.76
N GLU A 41 -3.42 -11.62 -19.42
CA GLU A 41 -4.28 -10.74 -18.63
C GLU A 41 -3.63 -10.49 -17.25
N GLN A 42 -4.01 -9.40 -16.59
CA GLN A 42 -3.66 -9.16 -15.19
C GLN A 42 -4.75 -9.75 -14.29
N ARG A 43 -4.35 -10.68 -13.41
CA ARG A 43 -5.21 -11.35 -12.42
C ARG A 43 -4.93 -10.90 -10.99
N ILE A 44 -3.74 -10.34 -10.77
CA ILE A 44 -3.21 -9.85 -9.50
C ILE A 44 -2.70 -8.43 -9.74
N GLN A 45 -3.17 -7.49 -8.92
CA GLN A 45 -2.83 -6.07 -8.99
C GLN A 45 -2.15 -5.64 -7.69
N LEU A 46 -1.04 -4.93 -7.82
CA LEU A 46 -0.47 -4.18 -6.69
C LEU A 46 -1.22 -2.87 -6.55
N LYS A 47 -1.68 -2.58 -5.33
CA LYS A 47 -2.41 -1.35 -5.04
C LYS A 47 -1.85 -0.65 -3.81
N PHE A 48 -2.15 0.64 -3.74
CA PHE A 48 -1.72 1.52 -2.66
C PHE A 48 -2.93 2.14 -1.96
N SER A 49 -2.79 2.32 -0.66
CA SER A 49 -3.72 3.15 0.10
C SER A 49 -3.03 3.95 1.18
N TYR A 50 -3.70 5.02 1.59
CA TYR A 50 -3.19 5.96 2.58
C TYR A 50 -4.26 6.25 3.64
N SER A 51 -3.87 6.11 4.90
CA SER A 51 -4.69 6.48 6.06
C SER A 51 -3.79 7.08 7.13
N GLN A 52 -4.06 8.33 7.53
CA GLN A 52 -3.19 9.06 8.46
C GLN A 52 -2.98 8.30 9.77
N SER A 53 -1.71 8.01 10.06
CA SER A 53 -1.24 7.30 11.25
C SER A 53 -1.35 8.13 12.53
N GLY A 54 -1.40 9.46 12.38
CA GLY A 54 -1.26 10.45 13.46
C GLY A 54 0.16 10.61 13.99
N LEU A 55 1.14 9.91 13.42
CA LEU A 55 2.53 9.91 13.91
C LEU A 55 3.38 11.04 13.33
N ALA A 56 3.00 11.61 12.19
CA ALA A 56 3.76 12.67 11.52
C ALA A 56 4.03 13.88 12.43
N LYS A 57 3.13 14.20 13.36
CA LYS A 57 3.29 15.29 14.35
C LYS A 57 4.50 15.12 15.28
N TYR A 58 5.00 13.89 15.44
CA TYR A 58 6.13 13.59 16.33
C TYR A 58 7.48 13.64 15.63
N ASN A 59 7.50 13.59 14.30
CA ASN A 59 8.71 13.78 13.50
C ASN A 59 8.34 14.28 12.09
N PRO A 60 7.86 15.53 11.97
CA PRO A 60 7.33 16.04 10.71
C PRO A 60 8.42 16.24 9.64
N GLU A 61 9.67 16.46 10.05
CA GLU A 61 10.81 16.52 9.13
C GLU A 61 10.99 15.20 8.36
N LEU A 62 10.91 14.08 9.08
CA LEU A 62 11.04 12.74 8.51
C LEU A 62 9.76 12.24 7.86
N LEU A 63 8.61 12.43 8.52
CA LEU A 63 7.33 11.84 8.13
C LEU A 63 6.47 12.76 7.25
N GLY A 64 6.88 14.02 7.06
CA GLY A 64 6.19 15.02 6.25
C GLY A 64 5.37 16.02 7.06
N GLU A 65 5.61 17.31 6.79
CA GLU A 65 4.93 18.44 7.43
C GLU A 65 3.53 18.69 6.89
N SER A 66 3.30 18.41 5.61
CA SER A 66 2.02 18.60 4.92
C SER A 66 1.41 17.28 4.48
N PHE A 67 0.10 17.27 4.25
CA PHE A 67 -0.63 16.09 3.76
C PHE A 67 0.02 15.44 2.54
N THR A 68 0.37 16.25 1.52
CA THR A 68 1.00 15.75 0.29
C THR A 68 2.36 15.11 0.56
N THR A 69 3.17 15.71 1.44
CA THR A 69 4.47 15.14 1.81
C THR A 69 4.34 13.86 2.64
N GLN A 70 3.29 13.76 3.48
CA GLN A 70 3.03 12.57 4.29
C GLN A 70 2.63 11.36 3.44
N ILE A 71 1.90 11.57 2.34
CA ILE A 71 1.57 10.48 1.40
C ILE A 71 2.84 9.75 0.93
N LEU A 72 3.94 10.48 0.73
CA LEU A 72 5.20 9.93 0.24
C LEU A 72 6.11 9.46 1.39
N LYS A 73 6.21 10.23 2.47
CA LYS A 73 7.19 10.04 3.55
C LYS A 73 6.67 9.21 4.73
N ASP A 74 5.40 9.33 5.08
CA ASP A 74 4.87 8.64 6.26
C ASP A 74 4.49 7.20 5.95
N TYR A 75 5.48 6.32 5.99
CA TYR A 75 5.27 4.87 5.79
C TYR A 75 4.36 4.24 6.83
N ASN A 76 4.10 4.91 7.96
CA ASN A 76 3.11 4.44 8.95
C ASN A 76 1.68 4.57 8.46
N SER A 77 1.46 5.45 7.48
CA SER A 77 0.16 5.75 6.90
C SER A 77 -0.08 5.01 5.58
N GLN A 78 0.90 4.27 5.07
CA GLN A 78 0.84 3.59 3.78
C GLN A 78 0.48 2.11 3.97
N THR A 79 -0.44 1.62 3.14
CA THR A 79 -0.71 0.18 3.02
C THR A 79 -0.55 -0.26 1.58
N TYR A 80 0.25 -1.30 1.39
CA TYR A 80 0.47 -1.92 0.08
C TYR A 80 -0.35 -3.20 0.00
N TRP A 81 -1.06 -3.37 -1.12
CA TRP A 81 -2.05 -4.41 -1.29
C TRP A 81 -1.72 -5.29 -2.48
N LEU A 82 -1.84 -6.59 -2.28
CA LEU A 82 -1.93 -7.58 -3.34
C LEU A 82 -3.41 -7.91 -3.56
N SER A 83 -4.00 -7.34 -4.60
CA SER A 83 -5.42 -7.50 -4.95
C SER A 83 -5.58 -8.58 -6.02
N VAL A 84 -6.21 -9.69 -5.66
CA VAL A 84 -6.38 -10.88 -6.50
C VAL A 84 -7.82 -10.94 -6.98
N ASN A 85 -8.02 -11.20 -8.27
CA ASN A 85 -9.35 -11.42 -8.84
C ASN A 85 -9.70 -12.92 -8.85
N PRO A 86 -10.59 -13.42 -7.98
CA PRO A 86 -10.89 -14.85 -7.93
C PRO A 86 -11.53 -15.35 -9.23
N SER A 87 -12.37 -14.53 -9.86
CA SER A 87 -13.08 -14.89 -11.10
C SER A 87 -12.15 -15.25 -12.26
N ALA A 88 -10.90 -14.77 -12.23
CA ALA A 88 -9.89 -15.07 -13.24
C ALA A 88 -9.25 -16.46 -13.09
N PHE A 89 -9.39 -17.10 -11.93
CA PHE A 89 -8.81 -18.43 -11.65
C PHE A 89 -9.83 -19.56 -11.69
N VAL A 90 -11.13 -19.25 -11.75
CA VAL A 90 -12.21 -20.23 -11.79
C VAL A 90 -12.84 -20.34 -13.19
N LYS A 91 -13.49 -21.47 -13.49
CA LYS A 91 -14.12 -21.74 -14.80
C LYS A 91 -15.10 -20.63 -15.18
N LYS A 92 -15.17 -20.27 -16.47
CA LYS A 92 -15.96 -19.13 -17.00
C LYS A 92 -17.46 -19.16 -16.64
N GLU A 93 -18.02 -20.32 -16.31
CA GLU A 93 -19.41 -20.52 -15.93
C GLU A 93 -19.73 -20.10 -14.48
N ASN A 94 -18.72 -19.69 -13.70
CA ASN A 94 -18.95 -19.24 -12.34
C ASN A 94 -19.76 -17.93 -12.30
N LYS A 95 -20.61 -17.79 -11.28
CA LYS A 95 -21.41 -16.58 -11.02
C LYS A 95 -20.66 -15.52 -10.20
N PHE A 96 -19.34 -15.64 -10.05
CA PHE A 96 -18.57 -14.72 -9.23
C PHE A 96 -18.48 -13.34 -9.91
N PRO A 97 -18.72 -12.22 -9.20
CA PRO A 97 -18.65 -10.89 -9.80
C PRO A 97 -17.24 -10.61 -10.34
N LYS A 98 -17.12 -10.34 -11.64
CA LYS A 98 -15.82 -10.13 -12.30
C LYS A 98 -15.06 -8.91 -11.78
N TRP A 99 -15.75 -7.94 -11.19
CA TRP A 99 -15.16 -6.72 -10.64
C TRP A 99 -14.73 -6.88 -9.18
N LEU A 100 -15.13 -7.96 -8.48
CA LEU A 100 -14.82 -8.15 -7.07
C LEU A 100 -13.48 -8.85 -6.89
N ASN A 101 -12.60 -8.25 -6.09
CA ASN A 101 -11.31 -8.78 -5.71
C ASN A 101 -11.25 -9.09 -4.22
N VAL A 102 -10.28 -9.93 -3.87
CA VAL A 102 -9.83 -10.16 -2.50
C VAL A 102 -8.41 -9.59 -2.38
N ALA A 103 -8.15 -8.81 -1.33
CA ALA A 103 -6.90 -8.08 -1.17
C ALA A 103 -6.19 -8.46 0.14
N PHE A 104 -4.87 -8.66 0.03
CA PHE A 104 -3.97 -8.90 1.15
C PHE A 104 -3.08 -7.67 1.32
N GLY A 105 -3.16 -7.03 2.48
CA GLY A 105 -2.45 -5.78 2.76
C GLY A 105 -1.25 -5.98 3.68
N TYR A 106 -0.26 -5.11 3.53
CA TYR A 106 0.87 -4.98 4.44
C TYR A 106 1.09 -3.50 4.74
N SER A 107 1.18 -3.16 6.03
CA SER A 107 1.65 -1.86 6.49
C SER A 107 2.60 -2.03 7.67
N ALA A 108 3.36 -0.99 7.95
CA ALA A 108 4.14 -0.88 9.17
C ALA A 108 3.60 0.28 9.99
N TYR A 109 3.76 0.23 11.31
CA TYR A 109 3.33 1.30 12.21
C TYR A 109 4.34 1.49 13.33
N GLY A 110 4.38 2.69 13.89
CA GLY A 110 5.28 3.04 14.99
C GLY A 110 6.73 3.27 14.55
N MET A 111 6.97 3.60 13.28
CA MET A 111 8.26 3.94 12.72
C MET A 111 8.47 5.45 12.78
N LEU A 112 9.15 5.94 13.82
CA LEU A 112 9.40 7.38 14.01
C LEU A 112 10.81 7.81 13.60
N ALA A 113 11.70 6.84 13.36
CA ALA A 113 13.04 7.02 12.81
C ALA A 113 13.34 5.95 11.75
N GLY A 114 14.37 6.16 10.93
CA GLY A 114 14.72 5.27 9.81
C GLY A 114 15.01 3.83 10.25
N SER A 115 15.85 3.64 11.27
CA SER A 115 16.33 2.31 11.68
C SER A 115 15.71 1.82 12.99
N PHE A 116 15.72 2.64 14.04
CA PHE A 116 15.16 2.31 15.36
C PHE A 116 14.67 3.57 16.07
N ASN A 117 13.63 3.43 16.91
CA ASN A 117 13.07 4.53 17.67
C ASN A 117 13.97 4.83 18.86
N ASN A 118 14.99 5.67 18.65
CA ASN A 118 15.96 6.06 19.67
C ASN A 118 15.52 7.15 20.62
N PHE A 119 14.32 7.68 20.42
CA PHE A 119 13.83 8.81 21.16
C PHE A 119 12.48 8.51 21.78
N THR A 120 12.31 9.08 22.95
CA THR A 120 11.05 9.09 23.67
C THR A 120 10.21 10.24 23.11
N VAL A 121 8.94 9.97 22.81
CA VAL A 121 8.03 11.01 22.36
C VAL A 121 7.31 11.58 23.57
N GLN A 122 7.29 12.89 23.71
CA GLN A 122 6.50 13.58 24.73
C GLN A 122 5.34 14.32 24.06
N ASP A 123 4.13 14.23 24.60
CA ASP A 123 3.03 15.10 24.17
C ASP A 123 3.13 16.49 24.83
N PRO A 124 2.32 17.48 24.40
CA PRO A 124 2.30 18.81 25.01
C PRO A 124 1.97 18.82 26.52
N ASP A 125 1.34 17.77 27.03
CA ASP A 125 0.94 17.61 28.43
C ASP A 125 2.05 16.94 29.27
N GLY A 126 3.18 16.61 28.65
CA GLY A 126 4.33 16.02 29.31
C GLY A 126 4.32 14.48 29.39
N ASN A 127 3.31 13.82 28.83
CA ASN A 127 3.22 12.36 28.83
C ASN A 127 4.22 11.74 27.87
N VAL A 128 4.92 10.73 28.36
CA VAL A 128 5.93 9.98 27.61
C VAL A 128 5.29 8.77 26.93
N PHE A 129 5.41 8.71 25.60
CA PHE A 129 4.97 7.60 24.77
C PHE A 129 6.17 6.88 24.15
N LYS A 130 6.11 5.54 24.19
CA LYS A 130 6.99 4.68 23.43
C LYS A 130 6.17 3.99 22.34
N PHE A 131 6.50 4.29 21.09
CA PHE A 131 5.91 3.61 19.95
C PHE A 131 6.74 2.38 19.61
N GLU A 132 6.13 1.21 19.69
CA GLU A 132 6.75 -0.02 19.21
C GLU A 132 6.50 -0.19 17.71
N ARG A 133 7.57 -0.47 16.97
CA ARG A 133 7.48 -0.80 15.55
C ARG A 133 6.75 -2.12 15.39
N GLU A 134 5.66 -2.12 14.64
CA GLU A 134 4.89 -3.31 14.35
C GLU A 134 4.59 -3.43 12.86
N ARG A 135 4.49 -4.68 12.40
CA ARG A 135 3.98 -5.02 11.07
C ARG A 135 2.51 -5.37 11.21
N ARG A 136 1.70 -4.87 10.28
CA ARG A 136 0.26 -5.10 10.22
C ARG A 136 -0.06 -5.74 8.88
N PHE A 137 -0.74 -6.87 8.94
CA PHE A 137 -1.22 -7.59 7.76
C PHE A 137 -2.73 -7.43 7.68
N TYR A 138 -3.27 -7.35 6.47
CA TYR A 138 -4.70 -7.12 6.27
C TYR A 138 -5.28 -8.14 5.32
N PHE A 139 -6.55 -8.45 5.54
CA PHE A 139 -7.42 -9.11 4.58
C PHE A 139 -8.62 -8.20 4.31
N SER A 140 -8.93 -7.91 3.04
CA SER A 140 -10.00 -6.99 2.66
C SER A 140 -10.64 -7.41 1.34
N LEU A 141 -11.81 -6.85 1.04
CA LEU A 141 -12.41 -6.89 -0.30
C LEU A 141 -11.92 -5.70 -1.12
N ASP A 142 -11.95 -5.80 -2.45
CA ASP A 142 -11.52 -4.72 -3.32
C ASP A 142 -12.28 -4.73 -4.66
N VAL A 143 -12.16 -3.64 -5.42
CA VAL A 143 -12.82 -3.46 -6.71
C VAL A 143 -11.78 -3.36 -7.83
N ASP A 144 -11.92 -4.19 -8.85
CA ASP A 144 -11.17 -4.09 -10.11
C ASP A 144 -11.96 -3.29 -11.14
N LEU A 145 -11.67 -1.98 -11.20
CA LEU A 145 -12.30 -1.08 -12.17
C LEU A 145 -12.00 -1.47 -13.63
N THR A 146 -10.87 -2.14 -13.89
CA THR A 146 -10.49 -2.51 -15.27
C THR A 146 -11.44 -3.54 -15.87
N ARG A 147 -12.15 -4.29 -15.02
CA ARG A 147 -13.13 -5.31 -15.41
C ARG A 147 -14.56 -4.76 -15.51
N ILE A 148 -14.78 -3.48 -15.18
CA ILE A 148 -16.06 -2.80 -15.38
C ILE A 148 -16.18 -2.37 -16.84
N LYS A 149 -17.24 -2.83 -17.51
CA LYS A 149 -17.48 -2.52 -18.94
C LYS A 149 -17.98 -1.09 -19.09
N VAL A 150 -17.15 -0.24 -19.70
CA VAL A 150 -17.49 1.14 -20.05
C VAL A 150 -17.34 1.38 -21.55
N ARG A 151 -18.22 2.21 -22.13
CA ARG A 151 -18.16 2.55 -23.57
C ARG A 151 -17.07 3.58 -23.90
N SER A 152 -16.78 4.49 -22.96
CA SER A 152 -15.81 5.57 -23.16
C SER A 152 -14.37 5.09 -23.04
N LYS A 153 -13.56 5.35 -24.07
CA LYS A 153 -12.10 5.07 -24.05
C LYS A 153 -11.38 5.91 -23.00
N VAL A 154 -11.83 7.14 -22.74
CA VAL A 154 -11.28 8.01 -21.70
C VAL A 154 -11.55 7.41 -20.32
N LEU A 155 -12.80 7.01 -20.07
CA LEU A 155 -13.18 6.43 -18.78
C LEU A 155 -12.43 5.12 -18.51
N LYS A 156 -12.21 4.31 -19.54
CA LYS A 156 -11.41 3.08 -19.44
C LYS A 156 -9.96 3.37 -19.01
N LYS A 157 -9.34 4.44 -19.54
CA LYS A 157 -8.00 4.87 -19.11
C LYS A 157 -8.00 5.37 -17.67
N VAL A 158 -8.98 6.20 -17.32
CA VAL A 158 -9.16 6.70 -15.93
C VAL A 158 -9.28 5.54 -14.95
N PHE A 159 -10.10 4.53 -15.26
CA PHE A 159 -10.25 3.32 -14.44
C PHE A 159 -8.96 2.53 -14.30
N SER A 160 -8.11 2.51 -15.33
CA SER A 160 -6.81 1.84 -15.29
C SER A 160 -5.83 2.57 -14.38
N VAL A 161 -5.83 3.91 -14.38
CA VAL A 161 -4.93 4.72 -13.53
C VAL A 161 -5.41 4.73 -12.08
N ILE A 162 -6.69 5.01 -11.85
CA ILE A 162 -7.27 5.05 -10.50
C ILE A 162 -7.32 3.65 -9.88
N GLY A 163 -7.36 2.60 -10.71
CA GLY A 163 -7.34 1.21 -10.25
C GLY A 163 -6.10 0.80 -9.43
N ILE A 164 -5.03 1.61 -9.45
CA ILE A 164 -3.86 1.42 -8.58
C ILE A 164 -4.18 1.77 -7.12
N LEU A 165 -5.21 2.56 -6.86
CA LEU A 165 -5.67 2.87 -5.51
C LEU A 165 -6.60 1.78 -4.99
N LYS A 166 -6.47 1.48 -3.70
CA LYS A 166 -7.37 0.56 -3.00
C LYS A 166 -8.76 1.17 -2.81
N PHE A 167 -9.77 0.39 -3.19
CA PHE A 167 -11.15 0.41 -2.69
C PHE A 167 -11.35 0.57 -1.18
N PRO A 168 -11.92 1.64 -0.60
CA PRO A 168 -12.34 1.58 0.80
C PRO A 168 -13.33 0.42 0.99
N ALA A 169 -13.01 -0.51 1.89
CA ALA A 169 -13.80 -1.72 2.10
C ALA A 169 -13.59 -2.28 3.51
N PRO A 170 -14.45 -3.20 3.99
CA PRO A 170 -14.21 -3.91 5.24
C PRO A 170 -12.86 -4.62 5.22
N ALA A 171 -12.16 -4.59 6.35
CA ALA A 171 -10.86 -5.24 6.49
C ALA A 171 -10.66 -5.86 7.88
N ILE A 172 -9.90 -6.95 7.92
CA ILE A 172 -9.40 -7.55 9.15
C ILE A 172 -7.90 -7.33 9.18
N GLN A 173 -7.40 -6.68 10.23
CA GLN A 173 -5.99 -6.51 10.51
C GLN A 173 -5.50 -7.59 11.47
N PHE A 174 -4.31 -8.11 11.21
CA PHE A 174 -3.54 -8.98 12.09
C PHE A 174 -2.21 -8.30 12.42
N SER A 175 -1.90 -8.16 13.71
CA SER A 175 -0.57 -7.71 14.17
C SER A 175 -0.16 -8.44 15.44
N LYS A 176 1.05 -8.14 15.94
CA LYS A 176 1.52 -8.65 17.24
C LYS A 176 0.59 -8.27 18.41
N LYS A 177 -0.17 -7.18 18.26
CA LYS A 177 -1.13 -6.69 19.26
C LYS A 177 -2.50 -7.36 19.16
N GLY A 178 -2.69 -8.26 18.19
CA GLY A 178 -3.92 -9.02 17.99
C GLY A 178 -4.63 -8.68 16.69
N THR A 179 -5.93 -9.00 16.66
CA THR A 179 -6.79 -8.88 15.47
C THR A 179 -7.74 -7.71 15.64
N LYS A 180 -7.89 -6.88 14.60
CA LYS A 180 -8.83 -5.74 14.60
C LYS A 180 -9.69 -5.74 13.34
N PHE A 181 -10.99 -5.61 13.51
CA PHE A 181 -11.94 -5.44 12.41
C PHE A 181 -12.16 -3.96 12.10
N TYR A 182 -12.25 -3.64 10.82
CA TYR A 182 -12.56 -2.32 10.30
C TYR A 182 -13.79 -2.46 9.40
N TYR A 183 -14.86 -1.72 9.71
CA TYR A 183 -16.02 -1.61 8.82
C TYR A 183 -15.65 -1.00 7.47
N LEU A 184 -14.73 -0.04 7.49
CA LEU A 184 -14.18 0.60 6.31
C LEU A 184 -12.70 0.89 6.57
N TYR A 185 -11.84 0.37 5.70
CA TYR A 185 -10.41 0.63 5.70
C TYR A 185 -9.99 1.15 4.33
N TYR A 186 -9.11 2.14 4.35
CA TYR A 186 -8.61 2.81 3.15
C TYR A 186 -7.32 2.16 2.72
#